data_AF-A0A377XP68-F1
#
_entry.id   AF-A0A377XP68-F1
#
_cell.length_a   1.000
_cell.length_b   1.000
_cell.length_c   1.000
_cell.angle_alpha   90.00
_cell.angle_beta   90.00
_cell.angle_gamma   90.00
#
_symmetry.space_group_name_H-M   'P 1'
#
loop_
_entity.id
_entity.type
_entity.pdbx_description
1 polymer ?
#
loop_
_entity_poly.entity_id
_entity_poly.type
_entity_poly.pdbx_seq_one_letter_code
_entity_poly.pdbx_strand_id
1 'polypeptide(L)' 'MSIKLIAVDMDGTFLSDAKTYNRPRFLAQYQRMREQNIRFVVASGNQYYQLISFFPGDRPIRSPSWRKTAAGW' A
#
# COMPACT_ATOMS: atom_id res chain seq x y z
N MET A 1 16.63 9.41 -13.94
CA MET A 1 16.21 8.67 -12.73
C MET A 1 14.88 7.99 -13.00
N SER A 2 14.68 6.75 -12.56
CA SER A 2 13.37 6.07 -12.61
C SER A 2 12.81 5.89 -11.21
N ILE A 3 11.51 6.05 -11.06
CA ILE A 3 10.81 5.80 -9.79
C ILE A 3 10.87 4.30 -9.51
N LYS A 4 11.21 3.92 -8.27
CA LYS A 4 11.30 2.52 -7.83
C LYS A 4 10.30 2.16 -6.72
N LEU A 5 9.73 3.18 -6.09
CA LEU A 5 8.83 3.03 -4.96
C LEU A 5 7.90 4.24 -4.87
N ILE A 6 6.64 3.98 -4.58
CA ILE A 6 5.61 4.98 -4.28
C ILE A 6 5.07 4.64 -2.90
N ALA A 7 5.29 5.54 -1.94
CA ALA A 7 4.73 5.44 -0.59
C ALA A 7 3.56 6.42 -0.46
N VAL A 8 2.45 5.97 0.11
CA VAL A 8 1.25 6.80 0.32
C VAL A 8 0.76 6.72 1.75
N ASP A 9 0.30 7.86 2.28
CA ASP A 9 -0.57 7.86 3.46
C ASP A 9 -2.01 7.47 3.07
N MET A 10 -2.81 7.07 4.05
CA MET A 10 -4.15 6.54 3.85
C MET A 10 -5.23 7.59 4.05
N ASP A 11 -5.46 8.03 5.28
CA ASP A 11 -6.64 8.82 5.64
C ASP A 11 -6.53 10.25 5.11
N GLY A 12 -7.50 10.68 4.29
CA GLY A 12 -7.47 12.00 3.67
C GLY A 12 -6.44 12.15 2.55
N THR A 13 -5.73 11.07 2.19
CA THR A 13 -4.77 11.03 1.07
C THR A 13 -5.18 9.98 0.04
N PHE A 14 -4.98 8.69 0.33
CA PHE A 14 -5.38 7.60 -0.57
C PHE A 14 -6.87 7.26 -0.44
N LEU A 15 -7.40 7.35 0.77
CA LEU A 15 -8.82 7.18 1.08
C LEU A 15 -9.50 8.54 1.13
N SER A 16 -10.71 8.59 0.56
CA SER A 16 -11.63 9.72 0.77
C SER A 16 -12.15 9.76 2.20
N ASP A 17 -12.90 10.82 2.54
CA ASP A 17 -13.55 10.97 3.85
C ASP A 17 -14.47 9.80 4.19
N ALA A 18 -15.07 9.17 3.19
CA ALA A 18 -15.89 7.96 3.33
C ALA A 18 -15.06 6.67 3.52
N LYS A 19 -13.73 6.77 3.71
CA LYS A 19 -12.79 5.66 3.86
C LYS A 19 -12.78 4.68 2.69
N THR A 20 -12.98 5.21 1.48
CA THR A 20 -13.05 4.45 0.22
C THR A 20 -12.12 5.06 -0.82
N TYR A 21 -11.80 4.30 -1.86
CA TYR A 21 -11.03 4.73 -3.01
C TYR A 21 -11.58 4.07 -4.27
N ASN A 22 -11.23 4.63 -5.43
CA ASN A 22 -11.63 4.06 -6.72
C ASN A 22 -10.81 2.79 -7.01
N ARG A 23 -11.35 1.62 -6.66
CA ARG A 23 -10.70 0.32 -6.81
C ARG A 23 -10.33 -0.01 -8.26
N PRO A 24 -11.24 0.08 -9.27
CA PRO A 24 -10.87 -0.23 -10.65
C PRO A 24 -9.72 0.63 -11.17
N ARG A 25 -9.73 1.93 -10.84
CA ARG A 25 -8.65 2.85 -11.23
C ARG A 25 -7.32 2.47 -10.57
N PHE A 26 -7.34 2.19 -9.26
CA PHE A 26 -6.14 1.78 -8.54
C PHE A 26 -5.55 0.48 -9.10
N LEU A 27 -6.37 -0.54 -9.38
CA LEU A 27 -5.91 -1.81 -9.92
C LEU A 27 -5.21 -1.65 -11.29
N ALA A 28 -5.77 -0.84 -12.18
CA ALA A 28 -5.14 -0.53 -13.47
C ALA A 28 -3.79 0.19 -13.30
N GLN A 29 -3.69 1.11 -12.34
CA GLN A 29 -2.44 1.79 -12.02
C GLN A 29 -1.43 0.83 -11.37
N TYR A 30 -1.89 -0.04 -10.47
CA TYR A 30 -1.07 -1.02 -9.76
C TYR A 30 -0.48 -2.07 -10.70
N GLN A 31 -1.24 -2.53 -11.70
CA GLN A 31 -0.74 -3.41 -12.75
C GLN A 31 0.44 -2.77 -13.50
N ARG A 32 0.30 -1.51 -13.93
CA ARG A 32 1.38 -0.76 -14.60
C ARG A 32 2.60 -0.57 -13.68
N MET A 33 2.38 -0.27 -12.40
CA MET A 33 3.48 -0.19 -11.42
C MET A 33 4.23 -1.52 -11.34
N ARG A 34 3.51 -2.65 -11.29
CA ARG A 34 4.12 -3.99 -11.25
C ARG A 34 4.91 -4.31 -12.51
N GLU A 35 4.38 -4.01 -13.69
CA GLU A 35 5.09 -4.17 -14.99
C GLU A 35 6.39 -3.38 -15.02
N GLN A 36 6.41 -2.20 -14.39
CA GLN A 36 7.57 -1.33 -14.29
C GLN A 36 8.48 -1.63 -13.08
N ASN A 37 8.19 -2.69 -12.32
CA ASN A 37 8.88 -3.07 -11.10
C ASN A 37 8.95 -1.93 -10.05
N ILE A 38 7.85 -1.18 -9.94
CA ILE A 38 7.63 -0.12 -8.95
C ILE A 38 6.88 -0.72 -7.77
N ARG A 39 7.41 -0.51 -6.56
CA ARG A 39 6.77 -0.97 -5.32
C ARG A 39 5.76 0.04 -4.82
N PHE A 40 4.55 -0.40 -4.54
CA PHE A 40 3.53 0.41 -3.85
C PHE A 40 3.56 0.08 -2.35
N VAL A 41 3.71 1.11 -1.51
CA VAL A 41 3.81 0.96 -0.05
C VAL A 41 2.80 1.86 0.62
N VAL A 42 2.09 1.33 1.61
CA VAL A 42 1.20 2.09 2.48
C VAL A 42 1.99 2.51 3.72
N ALA A 43 2.14 3.82 3.92
CA ALA A 43 2.82 4.43 5.05
C ALA A 43 1.78 5.17 5.89
N SER A 44 1.14 4.45 6.81
CA SER A 44 0.10 4.99 7.69
C SER A 44 0.35 4.54 9.14
N GLY A 45 -0.03 5.39 10.09
CA GLY A 45 -0.01 5.05 11.53
C GLY A 45 -1.11 4.07 11.95
N ASN A 46 -2.03 3.70 11.05
CA ASN A 46 -3.13 2.80 11.36
C ASN A 46 -2.64 1.37 11.58
N GLN A 47 -3.40 0.61 12.36
CA GLN A 47 -3.08 -0.79 12.64
C GLN A 47 -3.06 -1.62 11.34
N TYR A 48 -2.07 -2.51 11.22
CA TYR A 48 -1.91 -3.36 10.04
C TYR A 48 -3.19 -4.08 9.61
N TYR A 49 -3.96 -4.62 10.56
CA TYR A 49 -5.22 -5.34 10.25
C TYR A 49 -6.31 -4.43 9.66
N GLN A 50 -6.35 -3.17 10.09
CA GLN A 50 -7.23 -2.16 9.52
C GLN A 50 -6.78 -1.79 8.10
N LEU A 51 -5.46 -1.66 7.89
CA LEU A 51 -4.91 -1.32 6.57
C LEU A 51 -5.19 -2.40 5.52
N ILE A 52 -4.99 -3.67 5.87
CA ILE A 52 -5.23 -4.78 4.93
C ILE A 52 -6.72 -4.97 4.60
N SER A 53 -7.64 -4.53 5.46
CA SER A 53 -9.08 -4.69 5.20
C SER A 53 -9.56 -3.80 4.05
N PHE A 54 -8.84 -2.72 3.74
CA PHE A 54 -9.11 -1.87 2.57
C PHE A 54 -8.73 -2.53 1.23
N PHE A 55 -7.88 -3.56 1.25
CA PHE A 55 -7.37 -4.27 0.07
C PHE A 55 -7.77 -5.78 0.06
N PRO A 56 -9.08 -6.12 0.01
CA PRO A 56 -9.54 -7.49 -0.13
C PRO A 56 -9.13 -8.08 -1.49
N GLY A 57 -8.37 -9.18 -1.48
CA GLY A 57 -7.93 -9.89 -2.69
C GLY A 57 -6.45 -9.71 -3.01
N ASP A 58 -5.88 -8.54 -2.75
CA ASP A 58 -4.45 -8.23 -2.93
C ASP A 58 -3.66 -8.50 -1.65
N ARG A 59 -3.79 -9.70 -1.08
CA ARG A 59 -2.99 -10.06 0.10
C ARG A 59 -1.52 -10.08 -0.30
N PRO A 60 -0.65 -9.24 0.30
CA PRO A 60 0.77 -9.33 0.01
C PRO A 60 1.26 -10.71 0.44
N ILE A 61 1.90 -11.42 -0.49
CA ILE A 61 2.65 -12.64 -0.18
C ILE A 61 3.69 -12.23 0.87
N ARG A 62 3.51 -12.69 2.12
CA ARG A 62 4.48 -12.45 3.19
C ARG A 62 5.73 -13.26 2.89
N SER A 63 6.87 -12.60 2.75
CA SER A 63 8.09 -13.15 3.33
C SER A 63 8.02 -12.90 4.85
N PRO A 64 8.10 -13.94 5.70
CA PRO A 64 7.99 -13.79 7.16
C PRO A 64 9.12 -12.99 7.83
N SER A 65 10.18 -12.61 7.12
CA SER A 65 11.42 -12.10 7.73
C SER A 65 11.39 -10.64 8.23
N TRP A 66 10.38 -9.83 7.87
CA TRP A 66 10.42 -8.38 8.12
C TRP A 66 9.68 -7.90 9.39
N ARG A 67 9.28 -8.81 10.30
CA ARG A 67 8.57 -8.43 11.54
C ARG A 67 9.46 -7.99 12.72
N LYS A 68 10.77 -7.79 12.55
CA LYS A 68 11.64 -7.24 13.60
C LYS A 68 12.73 -6.33 13.01
N THR A 69 12.41 -5.05 12.82
CA THR A 69 13.37 -3.92 12.79
C THR A 69 12.58 -2.62 12.57
N ALA A 70 11.85 -2.21 13.60
CA ALA A 70 11.34 -0.84 13.74
C ALA A 70 11.18 -0.54 15.24
N ALA A 71 12.28 -0.73 15.96
CA ALA A 71 12.58 -0.04 17.20
C ALA A 71 13.88 0.71 16.89
N GLY A 72 13.75 1.97 16.50
CA GLY A 72 14.85 2.79 16.02
C GLY A 72 14.42 3.68 14.86
N TRP A 73 13.85 4.83 15.24
CA TRP A 73 13.49 6.00 14.43
C TRP A 73 12.23 5.88 13.58
#